data_AF-A0A081BPW7-F1
#
_entry.id   AF-A0A081BPW7-F1
#
_cell.length_a   1.000
_cell.length_b   1.000
_cell.length_c   1.000
_cell.angle_alpha   90.00
_cell.angle_beta   90.00
_cell.angle_gamma   90.00
#
_symmetry.space_group_name_H-M   'P 1'
#
loop_
_entity.id
_entity.type
_entity.pdbx_description
1 polymer ?
#
loop_
_entity_poly.entity_id
_entity_poly.type
_entity_poly.pdbx_seq_one_letter_code
_entity_poly.pdbx_strand_id
1 'polypeptide(L)' 'MGHSMTRRNIIPYNPNLVPLAKQLRQNMTLAEVLLWNHLKQKQMRGYDFDRQRPIDEYIVDFYCKDLMLAIEIDG' A
#
# COMPACT_ATOMS: atom_id res chain seq x y z
N MET A 1 -23.84 -3.25 -14.92
CA MET A 1 -23.82 -3.72 -13.51
C MET A 1 -23.04 -2.71 -12.71
N GLY A 2 -23.75 -1.89 -11.92
CA GLY A 2 -23.16 -0.75 -11.24
C GLY A 2 -22.24 -1.20 -10.12
N HIS A 3 -20.95 -0.84 -10.21
CA HIS A 3 -20.07 -0.94 -9.05
C HIS A 3 -20.61 0.03 -7.99
N SER A 4 -21.12 -0.53 -6.90
CA SER A 4 -21.50 0.22 -5.71
C SER A 4 -20.32 1.11 -5.32
N MET A 5 -20.52 2.43 -5.37
CA MET A 5 -19.57 3.38 -4.78
C MET A 5 -19.69 3.26 -3.26
N THR A 6 -19.14 2.18 -2.69
CA THR A 6 -18.90 2.09 -1.25
C THR A 6 -18.14 3.35 -0.85
N ARG A 7 -18.70 4.10 0.10
CA ARG A 7 -18.08 5.30 0.67
C ARG A 7 -16.61 4.99 0.90
N ARG A 8 -15.72 5.79 0.30
CA ARG A 8 -14.28 5.62 0.49
C ARG A 8 -14.00 5.83 1.97
N ASN A 9 -13.87 4.75 2.75
CA ASN A 9 -13.32 4.84 4.10
C ASN A 9 -11.91 5.41 3.95
N ILE A 10 -11.71 6.58 4.53
CA ILE A 10 -10.41 7.21 4.66
C ILE A 10 -9.83 6.62 5.93
N ILE A 11 -8.75 5.86 5.77
CA ILE A 11 -8.00 5.34 6.91
C ILE A 11 -7.10 6.48 7.36
N PRO A 12 -7.23 6.94 8.63
CA PRO A 12 -6.39 8.01 9.14
C PRO A 12 -4.92 7.55 9.14
N TYR A 13 -4.02 8.53 9.07
CA TYR A 13 -2.59 8.29 9.16
C TYR A 13 -1.91 9.51 9.76
N ASN A 14 -0.79 9.31 10.43
CA ASN A 14 0.05 10.38 10.93
C ASN A 14 0.76 11.07 9.76
N PRO A 15 0.49 12.36 9.47
CA PRO A 15 1.10 13.07 8.35
C PRO A 15 2.62 13.22 8.49
N ASN A 16 3.16 13.11 9.72
CA ASN A 16 4.61 13.15 9.96
C ASN A 16 5.33 11.91 9.40
N LEU A 17 4.62 10.84 9.06
CA LEU A 17 5.17 9.64 8.43
C LEU A 17 5.30 9.77 6.91
N VAL A 18 4.71 10.80 6.28
CA VAL A 18 4.77 10.98 4.81
C VAL A 18 6.20 11.15 4.29
N PRO A 19 7.07 11.98 4.91
CA PRO A 19 8.46 12.09 4.50
C PRO A 19 9.19 10.75 4.57
N LEU A 20 9.01 10.01 5.66
CA LEU A 20 9.63 8.68 5.86
C LEU A 20 9.13 7.67 4.82
N ALA A 21 7.81 7.61 4.57
CA ALA A 21 7.23 6.76 3.54
C ALA A 21 7.78 7.09 2.14
N LYS A 22 8.04 8.38 1.84
CA LYS A 22 8.67 8.77 0.57
C LYS A 22 10.11 8.25 0.48
N GLN A 23 10.88 8.30 1.57
CA GLN A 23 12.23 7.75 1.63
C GLN A 23 12.21 6.22 1.46
N LEU A 24 11.31 5.51 2.15
CA LEU A 24 11.18 4.06 2.03
C LEU A 24 10.82 3.63 0.61
N ARG A 25 9.95 4.37 -0.09
CA ARG A 25 9.67 4.13 -1.53
C ARG A 25 10.91 4.22 -2.43
N GLN A 26 11.92 4.98 -2.04
CA GLN A 26 13.17 5.11 -2.81
C GLN A 26 14.19 4.03 -2.43
N ASN A 27 14.05 3.43 -1.24
CA ASN A 27 15.02 2.53 -0.63
C ASN A 27 14.42 1.15 -0.29
N MET A 28 13.51 0.64 -1.13
CA MET A 28 12.89 -0.67 -0.94
C MET A 28 13.93 -1.80 -1.04
N THR A 29 13.74 -2.87 -0.26
CA THR A 29 14.55 -4.09 -0.39
C THR A 29 14.34 -4.76 -1.76
N LEU A 30 15.24 -5.69 -2.14
CA LEU A 30 15.07 -6.46 -3.37
C LEU A 30 13.74 -7.25 -3.38
N ALA A 31 13.37 -7.84 -2.23
CA ALA A 31 12.12 -8.59 -2.09
C ALA A 31 10.89 -7.70 -2.32
N GLU A 32 10.86 -6.52 -1.70
CA GLU A 32 9.81 -5.51 -1.93
C GLU A 32 9.75 -5.04 -3.39
N VAL A 33 10.89 -4.77 -4.03
CA VAL A 33 10.95 -4.36 -5.44
C VAL A 33 10.33 -5.43 -6.33
N LEU A 34 10.69 -6.70 -6.11
CA LEU A 34 10.17 -7.82 -6.88
C LEU A 34 8.66 -7.98 -6.68
N LEU A 35 8.17 -7.92 -5.44
CA LEU A 35 6.73 -7.98 -5.18
C LEU A 35 5.99 -6.79 -5.80
N TRP A 36 6.52 -5.58 -5.66
CA TRP A 36 5.91 -4.38 -6.23
C TRP A 36 5.71 -4.47 -7.74
N ASN A 37 6.67 -5.07 -8.46
CA ASN A 37 6.54 -5.27 -9.90
C ASN A 37 5.36 -6.16 -10.30
N HIS A 38 4.96 -7.10 -9.43
CA HIS A 38 3.79 -7.97 -9.63
C HIS A 38 2.48 -7.31 -9.19
N LEU A 39 2.52 -6.40 -8.20
CA LEU A 39 1.32 -5.76 -7.64
C LEU A 39 0.91 -4.48 -8.37
N LYS A 40 1.88 -3.68 -8.84
CA LYS A 40 1.63 -2.35 -9.42
C LYS A 40 0.68 -2.40 -10.61
N GLN A 41 0.00 -1.29 -10.88
CA GLN A 41 -0.89 -1.13 -12.04
C GLN A 41 -2.03 -2.15 -12.09
N LYS A 42 -2.49 -2.61 -10.93
CA LYS A 42 -3.61 -3.56 -10.82
C LYS A 42 -3.36 -4.91 -11.52
N GLN A 43 -2.10 -5.27 -11.72
CA GLN A 43 -1.71 -6.54 -12.34
C GLN A 43 -2.21 -7.75 -11.54
N MET A 44 -2.28 -7.64 -10.21
CA MET A 44 -2.79 -8.69 -9.35
C MET A 44 -4.32 -8.70 -9.34
N ARG A 45 -4.92 -9.41 -10.30
CA ARG A 45 -6.38 -9.64 -10.39
C ARG A 45 -7.22 -8.36 -10.40
N GLY A 46 -6.67 -7.22 -10.83
CA GLY A 46 -7.37 -5.94 -10.86
C GLY A 46 -7.37 -5.15 -9.55
N TYR A 47 -6.75 -5.67 -8.48
CA TYR A 47 -6.67 -4.98 -7.18
C TYR A 47 -5.58 -3.91 -7.17
N ASP A 48 -5.90 -2.77 -6.56
CA ASP A 48 -4.94 -1.68 -6.40
C ASP A 48 -4.16 -1.82 -5.09
N PHE A 49 -2.83 -1.68 -5.19
CA PHE A 49 -1.92 -1.76 -4.06
C PHE A 49 -1.13 -0.46 -3.94
N ASP A 50 -1.12 0.11 -2.74
CA ASP A 50 -0.21 1.17 -2.34
C ASP A 50 1.04 0.54 -1.73
N ARG A 51 2.22 1.07 -2.05
CA ARG A 51 3.49 0.69 -1.38
C ARG A 51 3.91 1.73 -0.34
N GLN A 52 4.51 1.26 0.75
CA GLN A 52 5.03 2.05 1.86
C GLN A 52 3.96 3.04 2.33
N ARG A 53 2.82 2.51 2.77
CA ARG A 53 1.59 3.25 3.04
C ARG A 53 1.51 3.62 4.53
N PRO A 54 1.47 4.91 4.89
CA PRO A 54 1.11 5.32 6.24
C PRO A 54 -0.31 4.90 6.59
N ILE A 55 -0.46 4.25 7.74
CA ILE A 55 -1.71 3.81 8.36
C ILE A 55 -1.56 4.03 9.86
N ASP A 56 -2.43 4.86 10.43
CA ASP A 56 -2.34 5.27 11.83
C ASP A 56 -0.91 5.78 12.17
N GLU A 57 -0.24 5.19 13.14
CA GLU A 57 1.13 5.53 13.56
C GLU A 57 2.22 4.65 12.90
N TYR A 58 1.87 3.90 11.86
CA TYR A 58 2.76 2.93 11.20
C TYR A 58 2.86 3.17 9.68
N ILE A 59 3.89 2.59 9.06
CA ILE A 59 4.02 2.49 7.61
C ILE A 59 4.09 1.00 7.27
N VAL A 60 3.15 0.53 6.44
CA VAL A 60 3.11 -0.86 5.97
C VAL A 60 3.76 -0.97 4.59
N ASP A 61 4.45 -2.08 4.29
CA ASP A 61 5.14 -2.25 3.00
C ASP A 61 4.19 -2.22 1.81
N PHE A 62 3.06 -2.94 1.89
CA PHE A 62 2.01 -2.90 0.88
C PHE A 62 0.62 -2.90 1.50
N TYR A 63 -0.31 -2.14 0.90
CA TYR A 63 -1.69 -2.06 1.34
C TYR A 63 -2.66 -2.14 0.16
N CYS A 64 -3.63 -3.06 0.25
CA CYS A 64 -4.77 -3.11 -0.66
C CYS A 64 -6.04 -2.63 0.05
N LYS A 65 -6.58 -1.50 -0.41
CA LYS A 65 -7.79 -0.91 0.16
C LYS A 65 -9.03 -1.77 -0.05
N ASP A 66 -9.20 -2.34 -1.24
CA ASP A 66 -10.39 -3.11 -1.62
C ASP A 66 -10.51 -4.40 -0.79
N LEU A 67 -9.38 -4.94 -0.34
CA LEU A 67 -9.29 -6.15 0.46
C LEU A 67 -9.08 -5.88 1.96
N MET A 68 -8.87 -4.62 2.36
CA MET A 68 -8.43 -4.26 3.72
C MET A 68 -7.23 -5.10 4.18
N LEU A 69 -6.25 -5.28 3.29
CA LEU A 69 -5.12 -6.18 3.47
C LEU A 69 -3.81 -5.40 3.52
N ALA A 70 -3.06 -5.55 4.61
CA ALA A 70 -1.66 -5.17 4.70
C ALA A 70 -0.77 -6.40 4.46
N ILE A 71 0.36 -6.20 3.79
CA ILE A 71 1.40 -7.21 3.57
C ILE A 71 2.70 -6.59 4.04
N GLU A 72 3.38 -7.26 4.97
CA GLU A 72 4.72 -6.92 5.44
C GLU A 72 5.70 -7.98 4.94
N ILE A 73 6.87 -7.54 4.46
CA ILE A 73 7.94 -8.45 4.07
C ILE A 73 8.96 -8.47 5.21
N ASP A 74 9.02 -9.58 5.92
CA ASP A 74 10.10 -9.82 6.88
C ASP A 74 11.35 -10.30 6.12
N GLY A 75 12.51 -9.75 6.51
CA GLY A 75 13.80 -10.00 5.88
C GLY A 75 14.44 -11.32 6.26
#